data_AF-A0A7V9BZ11-F1
#
_entry.id   AF-A0A7V9BZ11-F1
#
_cell.length_a   1.000
_cell.length_b   1.000
_cell.length_c   1.000
_cell.angle_alpha   90.00
_cell.angle_beta   90.00
_cell.angle_gamma   90.00
#
_symmetry.space_group_name_H-M   'P 1'
#
loop_
_entity.id
_entity.type
_entity.pdbx_description
1 polymer ?
#
loop_
_entity_poly.entity_id
_entity_poly.type
_entity_poly.pdbx_seq_one_letter_code
_entity_poly.pdbx_strand_id
1 'polypeptide(L)'
;MASPRPTLTTADVLRFVDDRSFTPTSGPDGHVGVEVEWLPVDLTDPFRPVPEELVPTPGTEPGPAGSRLTLEPGGQIELSSPPLRGIGPACA
;
A
#
# COMPACT_ATOMS: atom_id res chain seq x y z
N MET A 1 -22.30 8.52 29.38
CA MET A 1 -21.10 8.51 30.26
C MET A 1 -19.88 8.69 29.38
N ALA A 2 -19.02 9.67 29.69
CA ALA A 2 -17.73 9.78 29.01
C ALA A 2 -16.88 8.53 29.32
N SER A 3 -16.26 7.96 28.30
CA SER A 3 -15.30 6.86 28.46
C SER A 3 -14.12 7.35 29.32
N PRO A 4 -13.66 6.56 30.31
CA PRO A 4 -12.50 6.92 31.14
C PRO A 4 -11.18 6.89 30.35
N ARG A 5 -11.18 6.43 29.10
CA ARG A 5 -10.03 6.46 28.20
C ARG A 5 -10.23 7.58 27.17
N PRO A 6 -9.16 8.29 26.78
CA PRO A 6 -9.20 9.21 25.64
C PRO A 6 -9.83 8.47 24.46
N THR A 7 -10.99 8.96 24.00
CA THR A 7 -11.73 8.33 22.91
C THR A 7 -11.82 9.38 21.81
N LEU A 8 -11.36 9.02 20.63
CA LEU A 8 -11.51 9.87 19.45
C LEU A 8 -12.99 9.98 19.11
N THR A 9 -13.43 11.19 18.83
CA THR A 9 -14.76 11.47 18.30
C THR A 9 -14.73 11.44 16.78
N THR A 10 -15.89 11.37 16.15
CA THR A 10 -16.01 11.58 14.70
C THR A 10 -15.41 12.92 14.27
N ALA A 11 -15.56 13.97 15.09
CA ALA A 11 -14.98 15.29 14.81
C ALA A 11 -13.45 15.25 14.78
N ASP A 12 -12.81 14.43 15.61
CA ASP A 12 -11.36 14.25 15.60
C ASP A 12 -10.88 13.57 14.31
N VAL A 13 -11.63 12.57 13.82
CA VAL A 13 -11.33 11.90 12.54
C VAL A 13 -11.51 12.85 11.36
N LEU A 14 -12.61 13.61 11.34
CA LEU A 14 -12.87 14.58 10.27
C LEU A 14 -11.79 15.66 10.20
N ARG A 15 -11.39 16.21 11.35
CA ARG A 15 -10.28 17.17 11.42
C ARG A 15 -8.98 16.56 10.91
N PHE A 16 -8.66 15.32 11.31
CA PHE A 16 -7.45 14.66 10.85
C PHE A 16 -7.43 14.50 9.32
N VAL A 17 -8.55 14.08 8.72
CA VAL A 17 -8.66 13.91 7.27
C VAL A 17 -8.52 15.24 6.53
N ASP A 18 -9.17 16.30 7.03
CA ASP A 18 -9.07 17.65 6.46
C ASP A 18 -7.61 18.16 6.50
N ASP A 19 -6.96 18.01 7.66
CA ASP A 19 -5.59 18.48 7.88
C ASP A 19 -4.52 17.65 7.13
N ARG A 20 -4.76 16.35 6.90
CA ARG A 20 -3.69 15.41 6.49
C ARG A 20 -3.88 14.74 5.14
N SER A 21 -5.11 14.59 4.65
CA SER A 21 -5.39 13.75 3.48
C SER A 21 -5.60 14.54 2.19
N PHE A 22 -6.12 15.77 2.28
CA PHE A 22 -6.50 16.56 1.10
C PHE A 22 -5.62 17.78 0.84
N THR A 23 -4.54 17.96 1.62
CA THR A 23 -3.55 19.01 1.33
C THR A 23 -2.90 18.71 -0.02
N PRO A 24 -3.00 19.60 -1.04
CA PRO A 24 -2.40 19.37 -2.34
C PRO A 24 -0.89 19.17 -2.22
N THR A 25 -0.36 18.17 -2.92
CA THR A 25 1.10 17.97 -2.99
C THR A 25 1.73 19.12 -3.78
N SER A 26 2.77 19.73 -3.23
CA SER A 26 3.45 20.87 -3.84
C SER A 26 4.25 20.47 -5.09
N GLY A 27 3.96 21.08 -6.24
CA GLY A 27 4.76 20.96 -7.48
C GLY A 27 3.89 20.76 -8.73
N PRO A 28 4.44 20.97 -9.94
CA PRO A 28 3.69 20.85 -11.20
C PRO A 28 3.22 19.42 -11.50
N ASP A 29 3.97 18.41 -11.07
CA ASP A 29 3.71 17.00 -11.39
C ASP A 29 3.08 16.21 -10.23
N GLY A 30 2.92 16.85 -9.06
CA GLY A 30 2.48 16.19 -7.83
C GLY A 30 3.42 15.06 -7.38
N HIS A 31 2.92 14.22 -6.46
CA HIS A 31 3.53 12.92 -6.16
C HIS A 31 2.58 11.80 -6.55
N VAL A 32 3.14 10.67 -7.01
CA VAL A 32 2.42 9.46 -7.40
C VAL A 32 3.02 8.29 -6.62
N GLY A 33 2.18 7.54 -5.91
CA GLY A 33 2.49 6.21 -5.42
C GLY A 33 1.80 5.17 -6.31
N VAL A 34 2.42 4.00 -6.46
CA VAL A 34 1.90 2.89 -7.27
C VAL A 34 1.73 1.67 -6.37
N GLU A 35 0.56 1.06 -6.46
CA GLU A 35 0.24 -0.21 -5.83
C GLU A 35 -0.17 -1.21 -6.92
N VAL A 36 0.43 -2.41 -6.89
CA VAL A 36 0.09 -3.50 -7.82
C VAL A 36 0.07 -4.80 -7.05
N GLU A 37 -1.01 -5.56 -7.25
CA GLU A 37 -1.20 -6.89 -6.68
C GLU A 37 -1.14 -7.96 -7.78
N TRP A 38 -0.44 -9.06 -7.48
CA TRP A 38 -0.42 -10.24 -8.34
C TRP A 38 -0.97 -11.45 -7.61
N LEU A 39 -1.76 -12.26 -8.31
CA LEU A 39 -2.18 -13.58 -7.88
C LEU A 39 -1.10 -14.61 -8.26
N PRO A 40 -0.43 -15.25 -7.30
CA PRO A 40 0.54 -16.29 -7.62
C PRO A 40 -0.18 -17.54 -8.15
N VAL A 41 0.29 -18.08 -9.28
CA VAL A 41 -0.27 -19.26 -9.95
C VAL A 41 0.82 -20.27 -10.29
N ASP A 42 0.44 -21.52 -10.48
CA ASP A 42 1.33 -22.56 -11.01
C ASP A 42 1.79 -22.18 -12.43
N LEU A 43 3.11 -22.16 -12.67
CA LEU A 43 3.67 -21.80 -13.98
C LEU A 43 3.30 -22.80 -15.09
N THR A 44 2.92 -24.03 -14.73
CA THR A 44 2.47 -25.07 -15.66
C THR A 44 0.95 -25.14 -15.81
N ASP A 45 0.20 -24.48 -14.92
CA ASP A 45 -1.26 -24.36 -14.95
C ASP A 45 -1.71 -23.00 -14.39
N PRO A 46 -1.84 -21.96 -15.24
CA PRO A 46 -2.22 -20.61 -14.80
C PRO A 46 -3.61 -20.50 -14.16
N PHE A 47 -4.44 -21.53 -14.26
CA PHE A 47 -5.76 -21.58 -13.60
C PHE A 47 -5.69 -22.16 -12.19
N ARG A 48 -4.51 -22.60 -11.75
CA ARG A 48 -4.27 -23.15 -10.42
C ARG A 48 -3.56 -22.12 -9.54
N PRO A 49 -4.27 -21.50 -8.59
CA PRO A 49 -3.64 -20.60 -7.62
C PRO A 49 -2.63 -21.34 -6.75
N VAL A 50 -1.57 -20.65 -6.34
CA VAL A 50 -0.66 -21.12 -5.31
C VAL A 50 -1.35 -20.95 -3.95
N PRO A 51 -1.42 -21.99 -3.10
CA PRO A 51 -1.87 -21.85 -1.72
C PRO A 51 -1.09 -20.78 -0.96
N GLU A 52 -1.77 -19.96 -0.16
CA GLU A 52 -1.18 -18.83 0.57
C GLU A 52 0.04 -19.24 1.41
N GLU A 53 0.00 -20.43 2.03
CA GLU A 53 1.08 -20.94 2.89
C GLU A 53 2.37 -21.23 2.13
N LEU A 54 2.30 -21.31 0.79
CA LEU A 54 3.46 -21.51 -0.09
C LEU A 54 3.98 -20.20 -0.68
N VAL A 55 3.27 -19.08 -0.50
CA VAL A 55 3.74 -17.77 -0.95
C VAL A 55 4.79 -17.26 0.04
N PRO A 56 6.04 -16.99 -0.41
CA PRO A 56 7.08 -16.53 0.50
C PRO A 56 6.72 -15.20 1.15
N THR A 57 6.87 -15.10 2.46
CA THR A 57 6.74 -13.82 3.16
C THR A 57 7.80 -12.85 2.66
N PRO A 58 7.43 -11.65 2.22
CA PRO A 58 8.38 -10.62 1.83
C PRO A 58 9.32 -10.25 2.98
N GLY A 59 10.57 -9.97 2.65
CA GLY A 59 11.54 -9.44 3.60
C GLY A 59 11.19 -8.01 4.06
N THR A 60 11.86 -7.54 5.09
CA THR A 60 11.69 -6.17 5.61
C THR A 60 12.52 -5.13 4.87
N GLU A 61 13.49 -5.56 4.06
CA GLU A 61 14.34 -4.67 3.27
C GLU A 61 13.55 -4.03 2.14
N PRO A 62 13.68 -2.72 1.90
CA PRO A 62 13.02 -2.05 0.79
C PRO A 62 13.47 -2.63 -0.56
N GLY A 63 12.50 -2.79 -1.46
CA GLY A 63 12.74 -3.15 -2.85
C GLY A 63 13.27 -1.98 -3.69
N PRO A 64 13.36 -2.17 -5.02
CA PRO A 64 13.72 -1.10 -5.95
C PRO A 64 12.88 0.16 -5.74
N ALA A 65 13.51 1.32 -5.88
CA ALA A 65 12.90 2.63 -5.61
C ALA A 65 12.30 2.78 -4.19
N GLY A 66 12.71 1.95 -3.23
CA GLY A 66 12.22 1.97 -1.85
C GLY A 66 10.83 1.36 -1.67
N SER A 67 10.36 0.55 -2.62
CA SER A 67 9.06 -0.10 -2.53
C SER A 67 8.99 -1.11 -1.38
N ARG A 68 7.80 -1.33 -0.84
CA ARG A 68 7.50 -2.44 0.06
C ARG A 68 6.84 -3.56 -0.71
N LEU A 69 7.11 -4.79 -0.30
CA LEU A 69 6.35 -5.95 -0.70
C LEU A 69 5.53 -6.46 0.50
N THR A 70 4.25 -6.75 0.29
CA THR A 70 3.34 -7.32 1.31
C THR A 70 2.59 -8.53 0.77
N LEU A 71 1.98 -9.28 1.70
CA LEU A 71 1.01 -10.32 1.36
C LEU A 71 -0.37 -9.86 1.80
N GLU A 72 -1.31 -9.92 0.88
CA GLU A 72 -2.70 -9.57 1.15
C GLU A 72 -3.53 -10.82 1.50
N PRO A 73 -4.69 -10.63 2.19
CA PRO A 73 -5.62 -11.73 2.43
C PRO A 73 -6.06 -12.38 1.11
N GLY A 74 -5.76 -13.68 0.95
CA GLY A 74 -5.98 -14.40 -0.31
C GLY A 74 -4.69 -14.79 -1.06
N GLY A 75 -3.53 -14.44 -0.52
CA GLY A 75 -2.22 -14.89 -1.02
C GLY A 75 -1.64 -14.04 -2.14
N GLN A 76 -2.22 -12.88 -2.44
CA GLN A 76 -1.66 -11.92 -3.39
C GLN A 76 -0.35 -11.37 -2.86
N ILE A 77 0.59 -11.12 -3.77
CA ILE A 77 1.78 -10.32 -3.47
C ILE A 77 1.47 -8.90 -3.92
N GLU A 78 1.57 -7.95 -3.02
CA GLU A 78 1.47 -6.52 -3.32
C GLU A 78 2.86 -5.90 -3.39
N LEU A 79 3.06 -4.99 -4.36
CA LEU A 79 4.11 -3.99 -4.35
C LEU A 79 3.48 -2.62 -4.10
N SER A 80 3.99 -1.90 -3.09
CA SER A 80 3.59 -0.52 -2.78
C SER A 80 4.81 0.40 -2.83
N SER A 81 4.80 1.36 -3.75
CA SER A 81 5.90 2.34 -3.89
C SER A 81 5.74 3.50 -2.90
N PRO A 82 6.83 4.19 -2.52
CA PRO A 82 6.70 5.50 -1.90
C PRO A 82 6.08 6.51 -2.89
N PRO A 83 5.57 7.65 -2.40
CA PRO A 83 5.18 8.75 -3.28
C PRO A 83 6.42 9.34 -3.97
N LEU A 84 6.46 9.25 -5.30
CA LEU A 84 7.56 9.73 -6.15
C LEU A 84 7.07 10.88 -7.05
N ARG A 85 8.00 11.72 -7.55
CA ARG A 85 7.64 12.91 -8.34
C ARG A 85 7.17 12.52 -9.75
N GLY A 86 5.86 12.36 -9.91
CA GLY A 86 5.23 11.96 -11.16
C GLY A 86 5.36 10.46 -11.47
N ILE A 87 4.72 10.02 -12.56
CA ILE A 87 4.63 8.60 -12.95
C ILE A 87 5.96 8.02 -13.45
N GLY A 88 6.81 8.83 -14.09
CA GLY A 88 8.07 8.38 -14.66
C GLY A 88 8.98 7.73 -13.60
N PRO A 89 9.35 8.45 -12.53
CA PRO A 89 10.10 7.88 -11.42
C PRO A 89 9.39 6.73 -10.70
N ALA A 90 8.06 6.72 -10.67
CA ALA A 90 7.28 5.64 -10.04
C ALA A 90 7.28 4.32 -10.83
N CYS A 91 7.61 4.36 -12.13
CA CYS A 91 7.64 3.20 -13.02
C CYS A 91 9.03 2.93 -13.64
N ALA A 92 10.08 3.58 -13.10
CA ALA A 92 11.45 3.49 -13.62
C ALA A 92 12.24 2.28 -13.08
#